data_AF-A0A963DZH7-F1
#
_entry.id   AF-A0A963DZH7-F1
#
_cell.length_a   1.000
_cell.length_b   1.000
_cell.length_c   1.000
_cell.angle_alpha   90.00
_cell.angle_beta   90.00
_cell.angle_gamma   90.00
#
_symmetry.space_group_name_H-M   'P 1'
#
loop_
_entity.id
_entity.type
_entity.pdbx_description
1 polymer ?
#
loop_
_entity_poly.entity_id
_entity_poly.type
_entity_poly.pdbx_seq_one_letter_code
_entity_poly.pdbx_strand_id
1 'polypeptide(L)'
;MKARALPILLLLALVVTMAALIQPFVVDYRERSQADRIVQHYQRVEAQVRALTDEQGEFGNCDGLRAKVGEAALRFDEVILDVGFEPVELGERLGYRPVFVVCGAVGTPHALSVARYAQQRFAAIDRIESGPIVRDSAVAFAAPLGAPDRIACLAPPTTLPRLCGRGHVPSDGPNAG
;
A
#
# COMPACT_ATOMS: atom_id res chain seq x y z
N MET A 1 9.69 46.09 -40.39
CA MET A 1 9.79 44.73 -39.83
C MET A 1 9.10 44.64 -38.46
N LYS A 2 7.76 44.64 -38.41
CA LYS A 2 6.98 44.48 -37.15
C LYS A 2 5.60 43.90 -37.48
N ALA A 3 5.51 42.60 -37.77
CA ALA A 3 4.20 41.94 -37.96
C ALA A 3 4.27 40.40 -37.89
N ARG A 4 5.18 39.80 -37.10
CA ARG A 4 5.21 38.34 -36.89
C ARG A 4 5.12 37.89 -35.43
N ALA A 5 5.19 38.82 -34.48
CA ALA A 5 5.15 38.49 -33.05
C ALA A 5 3.73 38.18 -32.53
N LEU A 6 2.70 38.84 -33.06
CA LEU A 6 1.31 38.67 -32.62
C LEU A 6 0.77 37.23 -32.78
N PRO A 7 0.89 36.55 -33.94
CA PRO A 7 0.40 35.18 -34.08
C PRO A 7 1.17 34.18 -33.22
N ILE A 8 2.47 34.41 -33.01
CA ILE A 8 3.32 33.56 -32.16
C ILE A 8 2.94 33.71 -30.68
N LEU A 9 2.69 34.94 -30.22
CA LEU A 9 2.22 35.18 -28.85
C LEU A 9 0.84 34.57 -28.59
N LEU A 10 -0.05 34.60 -29.59
CA LEU A 10 -1.39 34.01 -29.47
C LEU A 10 -1.33 32.47 -29.43
N LEU A 11 -0.45 31.86 -30.23
CA LEU A 11 -0.16 30.42 -30.16
C LEU A 11 0.44 30.01 -28.81
N LEU A 12 1.40 30.78 -28.29
CA LEU A 12 2.00 30.52 -26.97
C LEU A 12 0.96 30.64 -25.86
N ALA A 13 0.09 31.65 -25.90
CA ALA A 13 -0.99 31.80 -24.94
C ALA A 13 -1.96 30.60 -24.98
N LEU A 14 -2.30 30.10 -26.18
CA LEU A 14 -3.14 28.92 -26.36
C LEU A 14 -2.49 27.65 -25.77
N VAL A 15 -1.19 27.44 -26.03
CA VAL A 15 -0.46 26.27 -25.50
C VAL A 15 -0.38 26.31 -23.98
N VAL A 16 -0.09 27.47 -23.39
CA VAL A 16 0.01 27.62 -21.93
C VAL A 16 -1.34 27.39 -21.26
N THR A 17 -2.42 27.94 -21.82
CA THR A 17 -3.78 27.72 -21.29
C THR A 17 -4.21 26.27 -21.41
N MET A 18 -3.91 25.60 -22.53
CA MET A 18 -4.17 24.16 -22.67
C MET A 18 -3.36 23.31 -21.69
N ALA A 19 -2.08 23.60 -21.51
CA ALA A 19 -1.23 22.89 -20.55
C ALA A 19 -1.78 23.02 -19.12
N ALA A 20 -2.23 24.21 -18.72
CA ALA A 20 -2.81 24.45 -17.40
C ALA A 20 -4.11 23.65 -17.17
N LEU A 21 -4.94 23.48 -18.20
CA LEU A 21 -6.17 22.70 -18.13
C LEU A 21 -5.92 21.18 -18.06
N ILE A 22 -4.85 20.69 -18.69
CA ILE A 22 -4.51 19.27 -18.74
C ILE A 22 -3.79 18.81 -17.46
N GLN A 23 -3.05 19.71 -16.80
CA GLN A 23 -2.26 19.41 -15.61
C GLN A 23 -3.01 18.64 -14.49
N PRO A 24 -4.25 19.00 -14.07
CA PRO A 24 -4.97 18.22 -13.06
C PRO A 24 -5.26 16.78 -13.50
N PHE A 25 -5.57 16.56 -14.79
CA PHE A 25 -5.82 15.22 -15.33
C PHE A 25 -4.55 14.36 -15.31
N VAL A 26 -3.39 14.95 -15.59
CA VAL A 26 -2.10 14.24 -15.56
C VAL A 26 -1.75 13.80 -14.14
N VAL A 27 -1.99 14.65 -13.15
CA VAL A 27 -1.76 14.31 -11.73
C VAL A 27 -2.66 13.16 -11.30
N ASP A 28 -3.97 13.26 -11.58
CA ASP A 28 -4.93 12.22 -11.22
C ASP A 28 -4.62 10.88 -11.90
N TYR A 29 -4.31 10.91 -13.20
CA TYR A 29 -3.91 9.72 -13.95
C TYR A 29 -2.64 9.08 -13.35
N ARG A 30 -1.64 9.90 -13.01
CA ARG A 30 -0.41 9.40 -12.38
C ARG A 30 -0.71 8.73 -11.06
N GLU A 31 -1.51 9.35 -10.19
CA GLU A 31 -1.88 8.78 -8.88
C GLU A 31 -2.63 7.45 -8.99
N ARG A 32 -3.55 7.33 -9.95
CA ARG A 32 -4.22 6.05 -10.24
C ARG A 32 -3.26 5.00 -10.78
N SER A 33 -2.36 5.38 -11.69
CA SER A 33 -1.36 4.46 -12.22
C SER A 33 -0.44 3.93 -11.13
N GLN A 34 -0.10 4.76 -10.15
CA GLN A 34 0.71 4.37 -8.99
C GLN A 34 -0.03 3.39 -8.10
N ALA A 35 -1.31 3.62 -7.83
CA ALA A 35 -2.15 2.66 -7.13
C ALA A 35 -2.20 1.30 -7.83
N ASP A 36 -2.28 1.28 -9.16
CA ASP A 36 -2.25 0.03 -9.94
C ASP A 36 -0.88 -0.68 -9.81
N ARG A 37 0.23 0.06 -9.72
CA ARG A 37 1.56 -0.52 -9.43
C ARG A 37 1.64 -1.12 -8.03
N ILE A 38 0.96 -0.56 -7.03
CA ILE A 38 0.89 -1.14 -5.69
C ILE A 38 0.20 -2.50 -5.74
N VAL A 39 -0.89 -2.64 -6.52
CA VAL A 39 -1.56 -3.94 -6.72
C VAL A 39 -0.61 -4.96 -7.37
N GLN A 40 0.19 -4.54 -8.35
CA GLN A 40 1.19 -5.42 -8.98
C GLN A 40 2.32 -5.80 -8.00
N HIS A 41 2.73 -4.89 -7.12
CA HIS A 41 3.68 -5.20 -6.03
C HIS A 41 3.10 -6.24 -5.08
N TYR A 42 1.85 -6.04 -4.65
CA TYR A 42 1.13 -6.99 -3.81
C TYR A 42 1.09 -8.38 -4.43
N GLN A 43 0.71 -8.53 -5.70
CA GLN A 43 0.65 -9.83 -6.38
C GLN A 43 2.01 -10.54 -6.41
N ARG A 44 3.10 -9.79 -6.60
CA ARG A 44 4.46 -10.35 -6.56
C ARG A 44 4.85 -10.81 -5.16
N VAL A 45 4.55 -10.00 -4.14
CA VAL A 45 4.83 -10.35 -2.75
C VAL A 45 3.96 -11.53 -2.29
N GLU A 46 2.69 -11.59 -2.69
CA GLU A 46 1.77 -12.70 -2.42
C GLU A 46 2.33 -14.00 -3.03
N ALA A 47 2.75 -13.96 -4.30
CA ALA A 47 3.36 -15.11 -4.96
C ALA A 47 4.67 -15.56 -4.27
N GLN A 48 5.52 -14.61 -3.86
CA GLN A 48 6.76 -14.91 -3.15
C GLN A 48 6.52 -15.51 -1.77
N VAL A 49 5.60 -14.95 -0.98
CA VAL A 49 5.22 -15.46 0.34
C VAL A 49 4.62 -16.87 0.22
N ARG A 50 3.77 -17.08 -0.79
CA ARG A 50 3.22 -18.41 -1.07
C ARG A 50 4.31 -19.42 -1.40
N ALA A 51 5.24 -19.08 -2.29
CA ALA A 51 6.38 -19.96 -2.61
C ALA A 51 7.24 -20.28 -1.38
N LEU A 52 7.57 -19.27 -0.56
CA LEU A 52 8.37 -19.45 0.66
C LEU A 52 7.67 -20.37 1.68
N THR A 53 6.37 -20.19 1.88
CA THR A 53 5.60 -21.01 2.82
C THR A 53 5.35 -22.42 2.28
N ASP A 54 5.25 -22.61 0.96
CA ASP A 54 5.14 -23.92 0.32
C ASP A 54 6.46 -24.71 0.38
N GLU A 55 7.60 -24.03 0.25
CA GLU A 55 8.93 -24.66 0.29
C GLU A 55 9.44 -24.93 1.71
N GLN A 56 9.30 -23.97 2.63
CA GLN A 56 9.86 -24.06 3.99
C GLN A 56 8.84 -24.50 5.04
N GLY A 57 7.55 -24.48 4.71
CA GLY A 57 6.48 -24.67 5.67
C GLY A 57 6.30 -23.46 6.59
N GLU A 58 6.00 -23.74 7.85
CA GLU A 58 5.79 -22.72 8.88
C GLU A 58 7.12 -22.20 9.42
N PHE A 59 7.25 -20.88 9.51
CA PHE A 59 8.40 -20.23 10.12
C PHE A 59 8.26 -20.25 11.65
N GLY A 60 9.38 -20.49 12.35
CA GLY A 60 9.41 -20.38 13.81
C GLY A 60 9.08 -18.97 14.31
N ASN A 61 9.46 -17.93 13.55
CA ASN A 61 9.15 -16.53 13.83
C ASN A 61 8.80 -15.74 12.55
N CYS A 62 8.01 -14.67 12.71
CA CYS A 62 7.63 -13.81 11.59
C CYS A 62 8.79 -13.05 10.95
N ASP A 63 9.85 -12.76 11.72
CA ASP A 63 11.03 -12.03 11.23
C ASP A 63 11.75 -12.80 10.12
N GLY A 64 11.80 -14.13 10.20
CA GLY A 64 12.39 -14.99 9.19
C GLY A 64 11.67 -14.87 7.84
N LEU A 65 10.33 -14.88 7.85
CA LEU A 65 9.53 -14.70 6.64
C LEU A 65 9.70 -13.28 6.07
N ARG A 66 9.63 -12.26 6.92
CA ARG A 66 9.82 -10.86 6.52
C ARG A 66 11.20 -10.63 5.88
N ALA A 67 12.25 -11.18 6.48
CA ALA A 67 13.62 -11.08 5.96
C ALA A 67 13.78 -11.74 4.58
N LYS A 68 13.05 -12.84 4.33
CA LYS A 68 13.04 -13.54 3.04
C LYS A 68 12.27 -12.80 1.95
N VAL A 69 11.22 -12.06 2.29
CA VAL A 69 10.54 -11.15 1.35
C VAL A 69 11.50 -10.03 0.93
N GLY A 70 12.21 -9.44 1.90
CA GLY A 70 13.27 -8.47 1.69
C GLY A 70 12.78 -7.04 1.40
N GLU A 71 13.57 -6.05 1.81
CA GLU A 71 13.21 -4.63 1.70
C GLU A 71 13.01 -4.14 0.26
N ALA A 72 13.74 -4.72 -0.70
CA ALA A 72 13.64 -4.32 -2.10
C ALA A 72 12.26 -4.61 -2.71
N ALA A 73 11.57 -5.66 -2.27
CA ALA A 73 10.24 -6.00 -2.74
C ALA A 73 9.16 -5.02 -2.24
N LEU A 74 9.47 -4.32 -1.14
CA LEU A 74 8.58 -3.42 -0.40
C LEU A 74 8.94 -1.94 -0.62
N ARG A 75 9.96 -1.64 -1.42
CA ARG A 75 10.34 -0.27 -1.73
C ARG A 75 9.36 0.35 -2.73
N PHE A 76 8.72 1.44 -2.30
CA PHE A 76 7.88 2.27 -3.13
C PHE A 76 8.08 3.72 -2.70
N ASP A 77 8.29 4.62 -3.65
CA ASP A 77 8.75 5.98 -3.32
C ASP A 77 7.61 6.85 -2.79
N GLU A 78 6.38 6.50 -3.12
CA GLU A 78 5.19 7.32 -2.85
C GLU A 78 4.41 6.90 -1.60
N VAL A 79 4.50 5.64 -1.16
CA VAL A 79 3.79 5.12 0.03
C VAL A 79 4.67 4.13 0.77
N ILE A 80 4.39 3.94 2.06
CA ILE A 80 5.06 2.90 2.85
C ILE A 80 4.35 1.57 2.56
N LEU A 81 5.10 0.60 2.05
CA LEU A 81 4.66 -0.78 1.91
C LEU A 81 5.42 -1.66 2.90
N ASP A 82 4.75 -2.62 3.50
CA ASP A 82 5.38 -3.53 4.45
C ASP A 82 4.70 -4.91 4.45
N VAL A 83 5.35 -5.89 5.08
CA VAL A 83 4.74 -7.16 5.46
C VAL A 83 4.44 -7.13 6.95
N GLY A 84 3.15 -7.01 7.26
CA GLY A 84 2.60 -7.17 8.60
C GLY A 84 2.24 -8.63 8.88
N PHE A 85 1.79 -8.87 10.11
CA PHE A 85 1.38 -10.18 10.57
C PHE A 85 0.14 -10.05 11.43
N GLU A 86 -0.92 -10.75 11.06
CA GLU A 86 -2.16 -10.81 11.83
C GLU A 86 -2.24 -12.13 12.59
N PRO A 87 -2.68 -12.12 13.85
CA PRO A 87 -2.92 -13.35 14.59
C PRO A 87 -4.06 -14.13 13.95
N VAL A 88 -3.89 -15.44 13.83
CA VAL A 88 -4.92 -16.37 13.35
C VAL A 88 -4.97 -17.58 14.27
N GLU A 89 -6.18 -18.04 14.56
CA GLU A 89 -6.45 -19.22 15.35
C GLU A 89 -7.08 -20.29 14.44
N LEU A 90 -6.40 -21.43 14.31
CA LEU A 90 -6.83 -22.55 13.47
C LEU A 90 -6.97 -23.79 14.35
N GLY A 91 -8.20 -24.02 14.84
CA GLY A 91 -8.45 -25.06 15.84
C GLY A 91 -7.72 -24.72 17.14
N GLU A 92 -6.90 -25.63 17.64
CA GLU A 92 -6.10 -25.42 18.87
C GLU A 92 -4.74 -24.73 18.61
N ARG A 93 -4.47 -24.35 17.36
CA ARG A 93 -3.19 -23.74 16.96
C ARG A 93 -3.34 -22.24 16.82
N LEU A 94 -2.54 -21.50 17.61
CA LEU A 94 -2.34 -20.07 17.46
C LEU A 94 -1.10 -19.82 16.60
N GLY A 95 -1.21 -18.87 15.69
CA GLY A 95 -0.09 -18.43 14.87
C GLY A 95 -0.38 -17.11 14.19
N TYR A 96 0.40 -16.83 13.16
CA TYR A 96 0.36 -15.56 12.44
C TYR A 96 0.31 -15.81 10.94
N ARG A 97 -0.53 -15.04 10.26
CA ARG A 97 -0.59 -14.98 8.80
C ARG A 97 0.00 -13.66 8.29
N PRO A 98 0.69 -13.66 7.14
CA PRO A 98 1.31 -12.48 6.59
C PRO A 98 0.25 -11.62 5.88
N VAL A 99 0.35 -10.31 6.06
CA VAL A 99 -0.48 -9.32 5.37
C VAL A 99 0.38 -8.25 4.72
N PHE A 100 -0.05 -7.78 3.56
CA PHE A 100 0.55 -6.66 2.84
C PHE A 100 -0.02 -5.37 3.38
N VAL A 101 0.82 -4.56 3.99
CA VAL A 101 0.43 -3.30 4.60
C VAL A 101 0.73 -2.18 3.63
N VAL A 102 -0.28 -1.34 3.37
CA VAL A 102 -0.14 -0.12 2.58
C VAL A 102 -0.44 1.08 3.45
N CYS A 103 0.41 2.09 3.39
CA CYS A 103 0.26 3.29 4.21
C CYS A 103 0.68 4.59 3.49
N GLY A 104 -0.15 5.63 3.61
CA GLY A 104 0.17 7.03 3.27
C GLY A 104 -0.25 8.02 4.37
N ALA A 105 0.52 9.08 4.60
CA ALA A 105 0.29 10.08 5.68
C ALA A 105 0.36 11.55 5.20
N VAL A 106 -0.18 12.48 6.02
CA VAL A 106 -0.35 13.95 5.74
C VAL A 106 0.87 14.67 5.18
N GLY A 107 2.08 14.21 5.47
CA GLY A 107 3.31 14.88 5.04
C GLY A 107 3.49 14.96 3.53
N THR A 108 2.70 14.19 2.77
CA THR A 108 2.80 14.04 1.33
C THR A 108 1.39 13.87 0.73
N PRO A 109 0.72 14.95 0.28
CA PRO A 109 -0.63 14.88 -0.31
C PRO A 109 -0.75 13.85 -1.44
N HIS A 110 0.31 13.71 -2.22
CA HIS A 110 0.41 12.70 -3.27
C HIS A 110 0.34 11.26 -2.70
N ALA A 111 1.09 10.96 -1.63
CA ALA A 111 1.06 9.65 -0.97
C ALA A 111 -0.34 9.30 -0.45
N LEU A 112 -1.03 10.29 0.12
CA LEU A 112 -2.39 10.11 0.62
C LEU A 112 -3.35 9.78 -0.52
N SER A 113 -3.26 10.49 -1.65
CA SER A 113 -4.08 10.22 -2.83
C SER A 113 -3.80 8.83 -3.42
N VAL A 114 -2.52 8.48 -3.59
CA VAL A 114 -2.10 7.15 -4.05
C VAL A 114 -2.60 6.05 -3.13
N ALA A 115 -2.48 6.21 -1.81
CA ALA A 115 -2.97 5.24 -0.84
C ALA A 115 -4.50 5.11 -0.84
N ARG A 116 -5.25 6.20 -1.05
CA ARG A 116 -6.71 6.17 -1.23
C ARG A 116 -7.10 5.42 -2.49
N TYR A 117 -6.46 5.71 -3.61
CA TYR A 117 -6.72 4.98 -4.85
C TYR A 117 -6.35 3.51 -4.73
N ALA A 118 -5.24 3.18 -4.07
CA ALA A 118 -4.87 1.80 -3.79
C ALA A 118 -5.96 1.12 -2.95
N GLN A 119 -6.41 1.74 -1.86
CA GLN A 119 -7.51 1.23 -1.04
C GLN A 119 -8.75 0.94 -1.89
N GLN A 120 -9.14 1.84 -2.79
CA GLN A 120 -10.28 1.59 -3.69
C GLN A 120 -10.04 0.39 -4.63
N ARG A 121 -8.83 0.22 -5.16
CA ARG A 121 -8.48 -0.95 -5.99
C ARG A 121 -8.56 -2.25 -5.20
N PHE A 122 -8.03 -2.28 -3.98
CA PHE A 122 -8.07 -3.46 -3.11
C PHE A 122 -9.50 -3.78 -2.65
N ALA A 123 -10.31 -2.76 -2.38
CA ALA A 123 -11.73 -2.95 -2.08
C ALA A 123 -12.48 -3.58 -3.27
N ALA A 124 -12.17 -3.15 -4.51
CA ALA A 124 -12.81 -3.68 -5.71
C ALA A 124 -12.48 -5.16 -6.00
N ILE A 125 -11.38 -5.68 -5.47
CA ILE A 125 -10.98 -7.10 -5.58
C ILE A 125 -11.23 -7.89 -4.30
N ASP A 126 -11.94 -7.31 -3.33
CA ASP A 126 -12.25 -7.91 -2.02
C ASP A 126 -11.02 -8.44 -1.27
N ARG A 127 -9.95 -7.62 -1.25
CA ARG A 127 -8.67 -7.95 -0.61
C ARG A 127 -8.29 -7.03 0.53
N ILE A 128 -9.22 -6.24 1.08
CA ILE A 128 -8.93 -5.46 2.29
C ILE A 128 -9.18 -6.32 3.52
N GLU A 129 -8.13 -6.52 4.30
CA GLU A 129 -8.18 -7.10 5.64
C GLU A 129 -7.95 -6.03 6.70
N SER A 130 -8.54 -6.28 7.87
CA SER A 130 -8.61 -5.34 9.00
C SER A 130 -9.31 -4.02 8.65
N GLY A 131 -10.00 -3.41 9.64
CA GLY A 131 -10.74 -2.17 9.41
C GLY A 131 -9.81 -1.08 8.86
N PRO A 132 -9.97 -0.64 7.60
CA PRO A 132 -9.03 0.30 7.01
C PRO A 132 -9.12 1.64 7.73
N ILE A 133 -7.97 2.22 8.05
CA ILE A 133 -7.90 3.54 8.64
C ILE A 133 -7.89 4.52 7.47
N VAL A 134 -9.05 5.09 7.16
CA VAL A 134 -9.18 6.14 6.15
C VAL A 134 -9.60 7.42 6.85
N ARG A 135 -8.64 8.30 7.10
CA ARG A 135 -8.85 9.64 7.66
C ARG A 135 -8.38 10.69 6.66
N ASP A 136 -8.75 11.94 6.92
CA ASP A 136 -8.21 13.07 6.15
C ASP A 136 -6.69 13.15 6.21
N SER A 137 -6.11 12.57 7.27
CA SER A 137 -4.70 12.66 7.56
C SER A 137 -3.87 11.41 7.23
N ALA A 138 -4.51 10.26 7.06
CA ALA A 138 -3.79 9.01 6.82
C ALA A 138 -4.70 7.99 6.14
N VAL A 139 -4.09 7.17 5.29
CA VAL A 139 -4.69 5.94 4.81
C VAL A 139 -3.78 4.78 5.16
N ALA A 140 -4.30 3.80 5.89
CA ALA A 140 -3.63 2.55 6.19
C ALA A 140 -4.62 1.39 6.04
N PHE A 141 -4.22 0.34 5.33
CA PHE A 141 -5.00 -0.88 5.21
C PHE A 141 -4.06 -2.08 5.03
N ALA A 142 -4.59 -3.28 5.26
CA ALA A 142 -3.88 -4.53 5.04
C ALA A 142 -4.57 -5.35 3.95
N ALA A 143 -3.84 -6.27 3.32
CA ALA A 143 -4.36 -7.25 2.38
C ALA A 143 -3.71 -8.62 2.62
N PRO A 144 -4.42 -9.74 2.50
CA PRO A 144 -3.87 -11.05 2.82
C PRO A 144 -2.77 -11.44 1.84
N LEU A 145 -1.61 -11.90 2.32
CA LEU A 145 -0.53 -12.43 1.46
C LEU A 145 -0.55 -13.96 1.36
N GLY A 146 -1.49 -14.62 2.03
CA GLY A 146 -1.63 -16.07 2.07
C GLY A 146 -3.08 -16.49 2.22
N ALA A 147 -3.29 -17.81 2.24
CA ALA A 147 -4.61 -18.36 2.47
C ALA A 147 -5.10 -18.03 3.90
N PRO A 148 -6.40 -17.70 4.09
CA PRO A 148 -6.93 -17.28 5.38
C PRO A 148 -6.88 -18.38 6.45
N ASP A 149 -6.78 -19.64 6.01
CA ASP A 149 -6.73 -20.87 6.80
C ASP A 149 -5.30 -21.43 6.96
N ARG A 150 -4.26 -20.58 6.80
CA ARG A 150 -2.87 -21.00 6.92
C ARG A 150 -2.10 -20.14 7.92
N ILE A 151 -1.48 -20.81 8.89
CA ILE A 151 -0.43 -20.22 9.72
C ILE A 151 0.86 -20.21 8.91
N ALA A 152 1.48 -19.04 8.76
CA ALA A 152 2.80 -18.92 8.16
C ALA A 152 3.91 -18.87 9.21
N CYS A 153 3.60 -18.37 10.41
CA CYS A 153 4.58 -18.18 11.48
C CYS A 153 3.99 -18.52 12.86
N LEU A 154 4.80 -19.11 13.73
CA LEU A 154 4.36 -19.55 15.07
C LEU A 154 4.55 -18.49 16.16
N ALA A 155 5.57 -17.62 16.01
CA ALA A 155 5.84 -16.52 16.93
C ALA A 155 5.71 -15.16 16.23
N PRO A 156 5.29 -14.10 16.95
CA PRO A 156 5.14 -12.75 16.39
C PRO A 156 6.50 -12.19 15.93
N PRO A 157 6.51 -11.13 15.10
CA PRO A 157 7.74 -10.43 14.78
C PRO A 157 8.32 -9.76 16.03
N THR A 158 9.64 -9.80 16.21
CA THR A 158 10.31 -9.09 17.31
C THR A 158 10.32 -7.58 17.10
N THR A 159 10.09 -7.13 15.87
CA THR A 159 9.96 -5.72 15.50
C THR A 159 8.59 -5.43 14.91
N LEU A 160 7.81 -4.61 15.62
CA LEU A 160 6.53 -4.15 15.11
C LEU A 160 6.75 -3.15 13.96
N PRO A 161 6.07 -3.33 12.82
CA PRO A 161 6.15 -2.37 11.73
C PRO A 161 5.56 -1.03 12.19
N ARG A 162 6.30 0.06 11.93
CA ARG A 162 5.80 1.42 12.18
C ARG A 162 4.80 1.78 11.09
N LEU A 163 3.51 1.57 11.35
CA LEU A 163 2.45 2.11 10.50
C LEU A 163 2.60 3.64 10.40
N CYS A 164 2.79 4.15 9.18
CA CYS A 164 2.68 5.58 8.86
C CYS A 164 3.57 6.56 9.63
N GLY A 165 4.71 6.12 10.14
CA GLY A 165 5.73 7.00 10.71
C GLY A 165 5.41 7.60 12.09
N ARG A 166 4.27 7.30 12.71
CA ARG A 166 4.01 7.60 14.13
C ARG A 166 3.05 6.59 14.76
N GLY A 167 3.62 5.68 15.55
CA GLY A 167 2.90 4.89 16.54
C GLY A 167 1.98 3.82 15.97
N HIS A 168 1.96 2.67 16.64
CA HIS A 168 0.83 1.75 16.60
C HIS A 168 -0.49 2.53 16.59
N VAL A 169 -1.38 2.23 15.64
CA VAL A 169 -2.80 2.28 15.96
C VAL A 169 -3.06 0.94 16.63
N PRO A 170 -3.36 0.92 17.94
CA PRO A 170 -3.75 -0.31 18.61
C PRO A 170 -4.98 -0.85 17.88
N SER A 171 -4.94 -2.13 17.52
CA SER A 171 -6.14 -2.91 17.27
C SER A 171 -6.87 -3.13 18.59
N ASP A 172 -7.40 -2.05 19.19
CA ASP A 172 -8.47 -2.21 20.15
C ASP A 172 -9.75 -2.39 19.35
N GLY A 173 -10.32 -3.59 19.48
CA GLY A 173 -11.57 -4.00 18.86
C GLY A 173 -12.77 -3.12 19.26
N PRO A 174 -13.95 -3.48 18.76
CA PRO A 174 -15.09 -2.57 18.64
C PRO A 174 -15.63 -2.16 20.01
N ASN A 175 -16.00 -0.88 20.13
CA ASN A 175 -16.58 -0.19 21.29
C ASN A 175 -15.56 0.59 22.16
N ALA A 176 -15.43 1.89 21.89
CA ALA A 176 -15.09 2.87 22.91
C ALA A 176 -15.66 4.25 22.54
N GLY A 177 -16.77 4.62 23.19
CA GLY A 177 -17.26 6.00 23.34
C GLY A 177 -18.25 6.50 22.31
#